data_AF-A0A210QAX3-F1
#
_entry.id   AF-A0A210QAX3-F1
#
_cell.length_a   1.000
_cell.length_b   1.000
_cell.length_c   1.000
_cell.angle_alpha   90.00
_cell.angle_beta   90.00
_cell.angle_gamma   90.00
#
_symmetry.space_group_name_H-M   'P 1'
#
loop_
_entity.id
_entity.type
_entity.pdbx_description
1 polymer ?
#
loop_
_entity_poly.entity_id
_entity_poly.type
_entity_poly.pdbx_seq_one_letter_code
_entity_poly.pdbx_strand_id
1 'polypeptide(L)'
;MDFTKHPFGLPASNPKANIVNTILKENYLCQKENRISNACGIVSIVLKLCFDAVDVPVSIKYGILKFINKMRLPHVWLDFQGHILDNTFMVYQDEDTFIKIKTMGVCEYEEGTGNTEHLFLGDQDNRRLGIPDHNKNEFQVLLKRPESTMTIAVRNMPHIGAYYHRMREIMDRQFKVSIKNFFDRSADTKCWACDGEKPTEELKKCSVCKVACYCDKTCQKKDWKEHKHVCWKPESA
;
A
#
# COMPACT_ATOMS: atom_id res chain seq x y z
N MET A 1 5.48 -3.75 19.67
CA MET A 1 6.40 -3.82 18.51
C MET A 1 7.62 -2.96 18.81
N ASP A 2 8.82 -3.50 18.56
CA ASP A 2 10.09 -2.81 18.77
C ASP A 2 10.61 -2.25 17.43
N PHE A 3 10.48 -0.94 17.24
CA PHE A 3 10.86 -0.26 16.00
C PHE A 3 12.38 -0.04 15.89
N THR A 4 13.18 -0.50 16.85
CA THR A 4 14.65 -0.50 16.71
C THR A 4 15.17 -1.78 16.09
N LYS A 5 14.29 -2.77 15.86
CA LYS A 5 14.63 -4.08 15.34
C LYS A 5 14.15 -4.27 13.91
N HIS A 6 14.95 -4.98 13.13
CA HIS A 6 14.56 -5.49 11.83
C HIS A 6 13.37 -6.48 11.96
N PRO A 7 12.40 -6.50 11.03
CA PRO A 7 12.23 -5.62 9.86
C PRO A 7 11.39 -4.37 10.18
N PHE A 8 11.11 -4.07 11.44
CA PHE A 8 10.11 -3.07 11.83
C PHE A 8 10.62 -1.64 11.89
N GLY A 9 11.94 -1.44 11.92
CA GLY A 9 12.55 -0.13 11.83
C GLY A 9 14.08 -0.20 11.79
N LEU A 10 14.71 0.96 11.96
CA LEU A 10 16.16 1.12 11.89
C LEU A 10 16.81 0.97 13.27
N PRO A 11 18.03 0.42 13.35
CA PRO A 11 18.78 0.39 14.60
C PRO A 11 19.09 1.82 15.05
N ALA A 12 19.15 2.04 16.38
CA ALA A 12 19.40 3.37 16.95
C ALA A 12 20.74 4.00 16.52
N SER A 13 21.69 3.20 16.04
CA SER A 13 22.95 3.66 15.45
C SER A 13 22.78 4.36 14.10
N ASN A 14 21.65 4.18 13.41
CA ASN A 14 21.39 4.85 12.14
C ASN A 14 21.02 6.32 12.39
N PRO A 15 21.65 7.30 11.69
CA PRO A 15 21.39 8.73 11.92
C PRO A 15 19.94 9.15 11.61
N LYS A 16 19.21 8.39 10.79
CA LYS A 16 17.80 8.63 10.46
C LYS A 16 16.84 7.80 11.35
N ALA A 17 17.34 7.00 12.29
CA ALA A 17 16.51 6.10 13.10
C ALA A 17 15.40 6.83 13.85
N ASN A 18 15.68 7.99 14.44
CA ASN A 18 14.68 8.72 15.20
C ASN A 18 13.46 9.10 14.33
N ILE A 19 13.71 9.71 13.16
CA ILE A 19 12.64 10.13 12.26
C ILE A 19 11.92 8.94 11.64
N VAL A 20 12.68 7.93 11.18
CA VAL A 20 12.12 6.74 10.55
C VAL A 20 11.26 5.93 11.51
N ASN A 21 11.79 5.63 12.70
CA ASN A 21 11.09 4.81 13.69
C ASN A 21 9.88 5.52 14.28
N THR A 22 9.91 6.86 14.38
CA THR A 22 8.73 7.64 14.78
C THR A 22 7.62 7.53 13.75
N ILE A 23 7.92 7.72 12.46
CA ILE A 23 6.93 7.56 11.37
C ILE A 23 6.38 6.13 11.35
N LEU A 24 7.23 5.11 11.46
CA LEU A 24 6.83 3.69 11.48
C LEU A 24 5.94 3.35 12.68
N LYS A 25 6.22 3.93 13.85
CA LYS A 25 5.40 3.75 15.04
C LYS A 25 4.02 4.37 14.88
N GLU A 26 3.96 5.63 14.46
CA GLU A 26 2.71 6.34 14.21
C GLU A 26 1.87 5.64 13.14
N ASN A 27 2.52 5.19 12.07
CA ASN A 27 1.88 4.42 11.01
C ASN A 27 1.24 3.13 11.52
N TYR A 28 2.00 2.34 12.30
CA TYR A 28 1.50 1.11 12.90
C TYR A 28 0.29 1.35 13.81
N LEU A 29 0.33 2.40 14.64
CA LEU A 29 -0.80 2.75 15.51
C LEU A 29 -2.04 3.16 14.69
N CYS A 30 -1.86 3.94 13.62
CA CYS A 30 -2.94 4.33 12.72
C CYS A 30 -3.55 3.11 12.01
N GLN A 31 -2.73 2.14 11.59
CA GLN A 31 -3.22 0.89 11.02
C GLN A 31 -4.12 0.15 12.02
N LYS A 32 -3.70 0.02 13.28
CA LYS A 32 -4.50 -0.64 14.33
C LYS A 32 -5.83 0.06 14.57
N GLU A 33 -5.80 1.39 14.75
CA GLU A 33 -6.99 2.20 15.01
C GLU A 33 -8.02 2.09 13.88
N ASN A 34 -7.56 2.12 12.63
CA ASN A 34 -8.41 2.06 11.44
C ASN A 34 -8.63 0.63 10.92
N ARG A 35 -8.16 -0.39 11.65
CA ARG A 35 -8.26 -1.82 11.30
C ARG A 35 -7.69 -2.15 9.91
N ILE A 36 -6.60 -1.48 9.53
CA ILE A 36 -5.86 -1.73 8.30
C ILE A 36 -5.00 -2.99 8.47
N SER A 37 -5.60 -4.13 8.20
CA SER A 37 -4.93 -5.44 8.30
C SER A 37 -4.48 -5.91 6.92
N ASN A 38 -3.26 -6.44 6.84
CA ASN A 38 -2.73 -7.13 5.66
C ASN A 38 -2.81 -6.27 4.38
N ALA A 39 -2.58 -4.96 4.49
CA ALA A 39 -2.64 -4.01 3.37
C ALA A 39 -1.25 -3.49 2.95
N CYS A 40 -0.27 -4.39 2.83
CA CYS A 40 1.14 -4.05 2.66
C CYS A 40 1.44 -3.11 1.48
N GLY A 41 0.70 -3.22 0.38
CA GLY A 41 0.82 -2.31 -0.77
C GLY A 41 0.44 -0.86 -0.44
N ILE A 42 -0.77 -0.65 0.12
CA ILE A 42 -1.25 0.68 0.51
C ILE A 42 -0.37 1.25 1.62
N VAL A 43 -0.03 0.45 2.62
CA VAL A 43 0.84 0.87 3.74
C VAL A 43 2.21 1.32 3.23
N SER A 44 2.82 0.56 2.32
CA SER A 44 4.12 0.92 1.74
C SER A 44 4.07 2.20 0.90
N ILE A 45 3.00 2.44 0.14
CA ILE A 45 2.84 3.71 -0.59
C ILE A 45 2.71 4.89 0.39
N VAL A 46 1.88 4.77 1.42
CA VAL A 46 1.70 5.84 2.41
C VAL A 46 3.01 6.15 3.11
N LEU A 47 3.74 5.12 3.55
CA LEU A 47 5.06 5.30 4.17
C LEU A 47 6.07 5.91 3.21
N LYS A 48 6.11 5.51 1.93
CA LYS A 48 6.94 6.14 0.90
C LYS A 48 6.67 7.64 0.81
N LEU A 49 5.40 8.05 0.77
CA LEU A 49 5.01 9.47 0.73
C LEU A 49 5.44 10.23 2.00
N CYS A 50 5.29 9.61 3.16
CA CYS A 50 5.76 10.17 4.43
C CYS A 50 7.28 10.37 4.42
N PHE A 51 8.03 9.36 3.99
CA PHE A 51 9.50 9.39 3.96
C PHE A 51 10.05 10.36 2.91
N ASP A 52 9.44 10.43 1.73
CA ASP A 52 9.81 11.41 0.71
C ASP A 52 9.65 12.84 1.22
N ALA A 53 8.59 13.12 1.97
CA ALA A 53 8.35 14.45 2.52
C ALA A 53 9.34 14.87 3.61
N VAL A 54 10.14 13.94 4.15
CA VAL A 54 11.18 14.22 5.15
C VAL A 54 12.59 13.86 4.66
N ASP A 55 12.78 13.80 3.34
CA ASP A 55 14.06 13.50 2.68
C ASP A 55 14.71 12.20 3.17
N VAL A 56 13.90 11.15 3.34
CA VAL A 56 14.35 9.78 3.63
C VAL A 56 14.11 8.93 2.37
N PRO A 57 15.15 8.67 1.57
CA PRO A 57 14.98 7.90 0.33
C PRO A 57 14.75 6.43 0.67
N VAL A 58 13.55 5.94 0.36
CA VAL A 58 13.22 4.50 0.38
C VAL A 58 12.77 4.07 -1.00
N SER A 59 12.90 2.79 -1.32
CA SER A 59 12.30 2.19 -2.52
C SER A 59 11.22 1.19 -2.13
N ILE A 60 10.14 1.13 -2.91
CA ILE A 60 9.12 0.09 -2.72
C ILE A 60 9.61 -1.17 -3.43
N LYS A 61 9.63 -2.27 -2.69
CA LYS A 61 10.01 -3.59 -3.17
C LYS A 61 8.81 -4.52 -3.19
N TYR A 62 8.80 -5.41 -4.17
CA TYR A 62 7.80 -6.45 -4.30
C TYR A 62 8.48 -7.80 -4.48
N GLY A 63 7.88 -8.80 -3.89
CA GLY A 63 8.37 -10.15 -4.02
C GLY A 63 7.59 -11.10 -3.12
N ILE A 64 8.32 -12.05 -2.54
CA ILE A 64 7.74 -13.13 -1.77
C ILE A 64 8.29 -13.10 -0.35
N LEU A 65 7.36 -13.15 0.61
CA LEU A 65 7.63 -13.44 2.01
C LEU A 65 7.53 -14.96 2.20
N LYS A 66 8.65 -15.64 2.43
CA LYS A 66 8.69 -17.08 2.71
C LYS A 66 8.60 -17.32 4.21
N PHE A 67 7.83 -18.30 4.64
CA PHE A 67 7.73 -18.72 6.05
C PHE A 67 8.31 -20.13 6.22
N ILE A 68 8.74 -20.48 7.45
CA ILE A 68 9.33 -21.80 7.77
C ILE A 68 8.43 -22.99 7.40
N ASN A 69 7.11 -22.83 7.46
CA ASN A 69 6.16 -23.86 7.05
C ASN A 69 5.99 -24.00 5.52
N LYS A 70 6.92 -23.45 4.72
CA LYS A 70 6.89 -23.40 3.25
C LYS A 70 5.79 -22.50 2.67
N MET A 71 5.07 -21.75 3.49
CA MET A 71 4.12 -20.76 3.00
C MET A 71 4.88 -19.64 2.27
N ARG A 72 4.33 -19.21 1.13
CA ARG A 72 4.88 -18.13 0.30
C ARG A 72 3.78 -17.12 0.06
N LEU A 73 3.97 -15.89 0.51
CA LEU A 73 3.00 -14.82 0.33
C LEU A 73 3.58 -13.71 -0.54
N PRO A 74 2.91 -13.33 -1.64
CA PRO A 74 3.19 -12.07 -2.31
C PRO A 74 3.12 -10.91 -1.32
N HIS A 75 4.15 -10.08 -1.32
CA HIS A 75 4.31 -9.05 -0.30
C HIS A 75 4.99 -7.80 -0.85
N VAL A 76 4.73 -6.67 -0.19
CA VAL A 76 5.31 -5.37 -0.50
C VAL A 76 5.98 -4.83 0.77
N TRP A 77 7.20 -4.34 0.63
CA TRP A 77 7.95 -3.72 1.73
C TRP A 77 8.74 -2.52 1.22
N LEU A 78 9.35 -1.79 2.14
CA LEU A 78 10.26 -0.70 1.82
C LEU A 78 11.72 -1.15 2.00
N ASP A 79 12.58 -0.73 1.10
CA ASP A 79 14.04 -0.86 1.23
C ASP A 79 14.64 0.52 1.49
N PHE A 80 15.38 0.63 2.58
CA PHE A 80 16.18 1.79 2.95
C PHE A 80 17.65 1.40 2.92
N GLN A 81 18.32 1.63 1.78
CA GLN A 81 19.75 1.36 1.61
C GLN A 81 20.12 -0.11 1.93
N GLY A 82 19.29 -1.07 1.49
CA GLY A 82 19.47 -2.50 1.80
C GLY A 82 18.85 -2.94 3.12
N HIS A 83 18.29 -2.03 3.92
CA HIS A 83 17.57 -2.37 5.15
C HIS A 83 16.07 -2.50 4.88
N ILE A 84 15.50 -3.67 5.18
CA ILE A 84 14.08 -3.94 4.98
C ILE A 84 13.26 -3.26 6.09
N LEU A 85 12.23 -2.54 5.66
CA LEU A 85 11.22 -1.91 6.50
C LEU A 85 9.84 -2.49 6.13
N ASP A 86 9.30 -3.35 6.98
CA ASP A 86 7.98 -3.94 6.83
C ASP A 86 7.10 -3.62 8.06
N ASN A 87 6.28 -2.59 7.89
CA ASN A 87 5.37 -2.08 8.91
C ASN A 87 3.95 -2.63 8.79
N THR A 88 3.70 -3.65 7.95
CA THR A 88 2.35 -4.15 7.71
C THR A 88 1.78 -4.75 9.00
N PHE A 89 0.67 -4.18 9.49
CA PHE A 89 -0.11 -4.74 10.59
C PHE A 89 -0.97 -5.90 10.09
N MET A 90 -1.10 -6.94 10.91
CA MET A 90 -2.03 -8.04 10.66
C MET A 90 -2.83 -8.29 11.93
N VAL A 91 -4.15 -8.24 11.80
CA VAL A 91 -5.09 -8.73 12.82
C VAL A 91 -5.01 -10.25 12.79
N TYR A 92 -4.22 -10.81 13.70
CA TYR A 92 -4.17 -12.25 13.98
C TYR A 92 -4.72 -12.50 15.38
N GLN A 93 -5.09 -13.75 15.68
CA GLN A 93 -5.66 -14.13 16.98
C GLN A 93 -4.80 -13.67 18.17
N ASP A 94 -3.49 -13.54 17.96
CA ASP A 94 -2.58 -12.88 18.89
C ASP A 94 -1.51 -12.03 18.13
N GLU A 95 -1.32 -10.78 18.57
CA GLU A 95 -0.36 -9.82 17.97
C GLU A 95 1.10 -10.28 18.14
N ASP A 96 1.36 -11.03 19.21
CA ASP A 96 2.69 -11.52 19.55
C ASP A 96 3.20 -12.54 18.54
N THR A 97 2.35 -13.38 17.98
CA THR A 97 2.68 -14.46 17.04
C THR A 97 3.13 -13.86 15.73
N PHE A 98 2.45 -12.84 15.23
CA PHE A 98 2.90 -12.20 13.99
C PHE A 98 4.24 -11.46 14.16
N ILE A 99 4.41 -10.75 15.28
CA ILE A 99 5.69 -10.10 15.61
C ILE A 99 6.78 -11.16 15.77
N LYS A 100 6.51 -12.27 16.47
CA LYS A 100 7.43 -13.41 16.64
C LYS A 100 7.82 -14.00 15.30
N ILE A 101 6.85 -14.25 14.41
CA ILE A 101 7.11 -14.79 13.06
C ILE A 101 8.06 -13.88 12.29
N LYS A 102 7.82 -12.56 12.26
CA LYS A 102 8.70 -11.63 11.54
C LYS A 102 10.07 -11.44 12.19
N THR A 103 10.16 -11.48 13.52
CA THR A 103 11.42 -11.25 14.26
C THR A 103 12.34 -12.46 14.35
N MET A 104 11.80 -13.67 14.33
CA MET A 104 12.57 -14.92 14.47
C MET A 104 13.42 -15.28 13.22
N GLY A 105 13.50 -14.39 12.21
CA GLY A 105 14.21 -14.69 10.96
C GLY A 105 13.56 -15.78 10.12
N VAL A 106 12.30 -16.13 10.46
CA VAL A 106 11.45 -17.14 9.81
C VAL A 106 11.00 -16.65 8.44
N CYS A 107 11.08 -15.33 8.24
CA CYS A 107 10.66 -14.61 7.05
C CYS A 107 11.85 -14.25 6.17
N GLU A 108 11.95 -14.88 5.00
CA GLU A 108 12.88 -14.45 3.95
C GLU A 108 12.16 -13.57 2.93
N TYR A 109 12.80 -12.47 2.57
CA TYR A 109 12.33 -11.54 1.54
C TYR A 109 13.06 -11.87 0.24
N GLU A 110 12.34 -12.46 -0.71
CA GLU A 110 12.84 -12.71 -2.05
C GLU A 110 12.26 -11.64 -2.98
N GLU A 111 13.09 -10.67 -3.39
CA GLU A 111 12.71 -9.69 -4.41
C GLU A 111 12.40 -10.42 -5.73
N GLY A 112 11.23 -10.18 -6.31
CA GLY A 112 10.76 -10.91 -7.48
C GLY A 112 10.80 -10.08 -8.75
N THR A 113 11.39 -10.64 -9.83
CA THR A 113 11.20 -10.19 -11.22
C THR A 113 10.44 -11.21 -12.09
N GLY A 114 10.02 -12.35 -11.53
CA GLY A 114 9.63 -13.56 -12.29
C GLY A 114 8.19 -14.05 -12.09
N ASN A 115 7.79 -15.00 -12.96
CA ASN A 115 6.44 -15.55 -13.08
C ASN A 115 5.87 -16.04 -11.73
N THR A 116 4.69 -15.54 -11.38
CA THR A 116 3.97 -15.89 -10.13
C THR A 116 2.65 -16.61 -10.42
N GLU A 117 2.44 -17.11 -11.65
CA GLU A 117 1.23 -17.83 -12.07
C GLU A 117 0.87 -19.02 -11.15
N HIS A 118 1.82 -19.50 -10.34
CA HIS A 118 1.64 -20.59 -9.39
C HIS A 118 1.75 -20.19 -7.92
N LEU A 119 1.92 -18.90 -7.61
CA LEU A 119 1.87 -18.41 -6.23
C LEU A 119 0.41 -18.19 -5.87
N PHE A 120 -0.28 -19.32 -5.71
CA PHE A 120 -1.66 -19.35 -5.26
C PHE A 120 -1.73 -18.68 -3.89
N LEU A 121 -2.63 -17.72 -3.85
CA LEU A 121 -3.00 -16.89 -2.72
C LEU A 121 -4.03 -17.68 -1.95
N GLY A 122 -3.62 -18.18 -0.80
CA GLY A 122 -4.45 -19.09 -0.05
C GLY A 122 -4.49 -20.48 -0.67
N ASP A 123 -3.62 -21.40 -0.23
CA ASP A 123 -4.05 -22.81 -0.27
C ASP A 123 -5.30 -22.96 0.65
N GLN A 124 -5.95 -24.12 0.62
CA GLN A 124 -7.11 -24.35 1.49
C GLN A 124 -6.80 -24.11 2.98
N ASP A 125 -5.55 -24.26 3.41
CA ASP A 125 -5.13 -24.08 4.80
C ASP A 125 -5.00 -22.60 5.18
N ASN A 126 -4.49 -21.76 4.29
CA ASN A 126 -4.45 -20.31 4.49
C ASN A 126 -5.83 -19.65 4.51
N ARG A 127 -6.78 -20.18 3.72
CA ARG A 127 -8.19 -19.73 3.80
C ARG A 127 -8.84 -20.10 5.13
N ARG A 128 -8.45 -21.23 5.75
CA ARG A 128 -8.90 -21.60 7.11
C ARG A 128 -8.39 -20.63 8.17
N LEU A 129 -7.27 -19.95 7.93
CA LEU A 129 -6.72 -18.91 8.80
C LEU A 129 -7.36 -17.52 8.56
N GLY A 130 -8.31 -17.40 7.62
CA GLY A 130 -9.01 -16.14 7.35
C GLY A 130 -8.15 -15.06 6.67
N ILE A 131 -7.01 -15.43 6.07
CA ILE A 131 -6.12 -14.49 5.38
C ILE A 131 -6.69 -14.20 3.98
N PRO A 132 -6.99 -12.93 3.63
CA PRO A 132 -7.48 -12.56 2.30
C PRO A 132 -6.47 -12.87 1.19
N ASP A 133 -6.97 -13.26 0.01
CA ASP A 133 -6.14 -13.55 -1.16
C ASP A 133 -5.53 -12.25 -1.75
N HIS A 134 -4.19 -12.13 -1.80
CA HIS A 134 -3.48 -10.95 -2.35
C HIS A 134 -3.32 -10.95 -3.87
N ASN A 135 -4.13 -10.24 -4.65
CA ASN A 135 -4.03 -10.32 -6.11
C ASN A 135 -2.70 -9.76 -6.67
N LYS A 136 -1.86 -10.59 -7.29
CA LYS A 136 -0.60 -10.17 -7.94
C LYS A 136 -0.78 -9.00 -8.91
N ASN A 137 -1.83 -9.05 -9.73
CA ASN A 137 -2.09 -8.01 -10.71
C ASN A 137 -2.49 -6.69 -10.04
N GLU A 138 -3.15 -6.76 -8.87
CA GLU A 138 -3.46 -5.58 -8.05
C GLU A 138 -2.17 -4.93 -7.56
N PHE A 139 -1.22 -5.71 -7.00
CA PHE A 139 0.08 -5.16 -6.60
C PHE A 139 0.86 -4.56 -7.77
N GLN A 140 0.88 -5.23 -8.93
CA GLN A 140 1.56 -4.70 -10.11
C GLN A 140 0.97 -3.34 -10.54
N VAL A 141 -0.36 -3.21 -10.54
CA VAL A 141 -1.02 -1.94 -10.89
C VAL A 141 -0.79 -0.89 -9.81
N LEU A 142 -0.86 -1.28 -8.54
CA LEU A 142 -0.60 -0.41 -7.39
C LEU A 142 0.82 0.18 -7.44
N LEU A 143 1.83 -0.64 -7.78
CA LEU A 143 3.23 -0.20 -7.90
C LEU A 143 3.49 0.62 -9.16
N LYS A 144 2.83 0.27 -10.27
CA LYS A 144 2.97 1.00 -11.54
C LYS A 144 2.25 2.35 -11.52
N ARG A 145 1.12 2.44 -10.82
CA ARG A 145 0.21 3.61 -10.79
C ARG A 145 -0.24 3.91 -9.36
N PRO A 146 0.70 4.24 -8.45
CA PRO A 146 0.40 4.43 -7.03
C PRO A 146 -0.59 5.58 -6.81
N GLU A 147 -0.48 6.67 -7.55
CA GLU A 147 -1.38 7.82 -7.36
C GLU A 147 -2.84 7.51 -7.74
N SER A 148 -3.05 6.89 -8.90
CA SER A 148 -4.38 6.47 -9.36
C SER A 148 -5.00 5.48 -8.38
N THR A 149 -4.21 4.50 -7.94
CA THR A 149 -4.63 3.47 -7.00
C THR A 149 -4.99 4.07 -5.64
N MET A 150 -4.13 4.92 -5.07
CA MET A 150 -4.41 5.63 -3.82
C MET A 150 -5.64 6.51 -3.92
N THR A 151 -5.84 7.22 -5.03
CA THR A 151 -7.03 8.06 -5.24
C THR A 151 -8.32 7.24 -5.18
N ILE A 152 -8.33 6.02 -5.76
CA ILE A 152 -9.51 5.14 -5.64
C ILE A 152 -9.64 4.63 -4.20
N ALA A 153 -8.56 4.12 -3.60
CA ALA A 153 -8.58 3.53 -2.27
C ALA A 153 -9.11 4.51 -1.21
N VAL A 154 -8.54 5.71 -1.11
CA VAL A 154 -8.93 6.67 -0.07
C VAL A 154 -10.36 7.19 -0.23
N ARG A 155 -10.91 7.18 -1.45
CA ARG A 155 -12.24 7.69 -1.74
C ARG A 155 -13.33 6.62 -1.60
N ASN A 156 -13.00 5.37 -1.89
CA ASN A 156 -13.97 4.28 -1.95
C ASN A 156 -13.91 3.34 -0.74
N MET A 157 -12.83 3.35 0.03
CA MET A 157 -12.65 2.57 1.25
C MET A 157 -12.52 3.54 2.44
N PRO A 158 -13.61 3.81 3.19
CA PRO A 158 -13.61 4.76 4.31
C PRO A 158 -12.51 4.52 5.34
N HIS A 159 -12.21 3.25 5.66
CA HIS A 159 -11.15 2.88 6.60
C HIS A 159 -9.75 3.26 6.08
N ILE A 160 -9.46 3.05 4.78
CA ILE A 160 -8.22 3.51 4.15
C ILE A 160 -8.17 5.04 4.08
N GLY A 161 -9.30 5.68 3.77
CA GLY A 161 -9.43 7.13 3.78
C GLY A 161 -9.10 7.74 5.15
N ALA A 162 -9.70 7.20 6.22
CA ALA A 162 -9.45 7.64 7.59
C ALA A 162 -7.98 7.42 8.02
N TYR A 163 -7.43 6.24 7.72
CA TYR A 163 -6.00 5.94 7.92
C TYR A 163 -5.10 6.94 7.20
N TYR A 164 -5.37 7.21 5.92
CA TYR A 164 -4.56 8.14 5.14
C TYR A 164 -4.67 9.58 5.65
N HIS A 165 -5.88 10.04 5.95
CA HIS A 165 -6.11 11.36 6.54
C HIS A 165 -5.32 11.53 7.83
N ARG A 166 -5.35 10.52 8.70
CA ARG A 166 -4.62 10.54 9.96
C ARG A 166 -3.11 10.63 9.76
N MET A 167 -2.55 9.86 8.81
CA MET A 167 -1.13 9.96 8.48
C MET A 167 -0.77 11.37 7.98
N ARG A 168 -1.62 12.02 7.18
CA ARG A 168 -1.41 13.42 6.75
C ARG A 168 -1.34 14.38 7.93
N GLU A 169 -2.27 14.28 8.88
CA GLU A 169 -2.28 15.10 10.09
C GLU A 169 -1.01 14.92 10.93
N ILE A 170 -0.51 13.68 11.05
CA ILE A 170 0.71 13.38 11.80
C ILE A 170 1.93 14.01 11.12
N MET A 171 2.04 13.87 9.80
CA MET A 171 3.12 14.50 9.02
C MET A 171 3.11 16.02 9.16
N ASP A 172 1.94 16.65 9.05
CA ASP A 172 1.80 18.10 9.23
C ASP A 172 2.14 18.54 10.66
N ARG A 173 1.55 17.89 11.67
CA ARG A 173 1.68 18.31 13.06
C ARG A 173 3.08 18.07 13.63
N GLN A 174 3.64 16.88 13.43
CA GLN A 174 4.89 16.45 14.06
C GLN A 174 6.12 16.84 13.24
N PHE A 175 6.03 16.75 11.91
CA PHE A 175 7.18 16.95 11.03
C PHE A 175 7.13 18.27 10.25
N LYS A 176 6.00 19.02 10.31
CA LYS A 176 5.80 20.29 9.60
C LYS A 176 5.93 20.16 8.09
N VAL A 177 5.52 19.02 7.54
CA VAL A 177 5.57 18.71 6.11
C VAL A 177 4.20 18.27 5.59
N SER A 178 3.92 18.57 4.33
CA SER A 178 2.67 18.17 3.67
C SER A 178 2.93 16.99 2.74
N ILE A 179 2.05 15.98 2.78
CA ILE A 179 2.00 14.90 1.79
C ILE A 179 0.75 15.04 0.90
N LYS A 180 0.85 14.54 -0.34
CA LYS A 180 -0.16 14.69 -1.40
C LYS A 180 -1.60 14.46 -0.91
N ASN A 181 -2.53 15.31 -1.33
CA ASN A 181 -3.94 15.15 -0.96
C ASN A 181 -4.71 14.33 -2.00
N PHE A 182 -4.89 13.03 -1.78
CA PHE A 182 -5.69 12.18 -2.69
C PHE A 182 -7.22 12.39 -2.57
N PHE A 183 -7.68 13.20 -1.61
CA PHE A 183 -9.08 13.64 -1.56
C PHE A 183 -9.37 14.80 -2.52
N ASP A 184 -8.33 15.47 -3.02
CA ASP A 184 -8.48 16.54 -4.01
C ASP A 184 -9.11 15.99 -5.29
N ARG A 185 -10.08 16.72 -5.82
CA ARG A 185 -10.82 16.42 -7.06
C ARG A 185 -10.09 16.88 -8.32
N SER A 186 -8.87 17.42 -8.22
CA SER A 186 -8.02 17.68 -9.39
C SER A 186 -7.85 16.47 -10.31
N ALA A 187 -7.81 15.24 -9.76
CA ALA A 187 -7.76 13.99 -10.54
C ALA A 187 -9.04 13.71 -11.38
N ASP A 188 -10.15 14.42 -11.12
CA ASP A 188 -11.40 14.30 -11.87
C ASP A 188 -11.35 15.12 -13.18
N THR A 189 -10.34 15.99 -13.34
CA THR A 189 -10.24 16.94 -14.47
C THR A 189 -9.46 16.41 -15.67
N LYS A 190 -8.86 15.22 -15.54
CA LYS A 190 -8.06 14.61 -16.62
C LYS A 190 -8.53 13.21 -16.96
N CYS A 191 -8.35 12.84 -18.23
CA CYS A 191 -8.57 11.47 -18.66
C CYS A 191 -7.44 10.55 -18.17
N TRP A 192 -7.77 9.47 -17.48
CA TRP A 192 -6.79 8.54 -16.92
C TRP A 192 -6.04 7.70 -17.95
N ALA A 193 -6.47 7.73 -19.23
CA ALA A 193 -5.90 6.92 -20.31
C ALA A 193 -5.04 7.71 -21.33
N CYS A 194 -5.24 9.03 -21.41
CA CYS A 194 -4.54 9.93 -22.33
C CYS A 194 -4.11 11.25 -21.68
N ASP A 195 -4.19 11.35 -20.35
CA ASP A 195 -3.76 12.51 -19.54
C ASP A 195 -4.23 13.89 -20.05
N GLY A 196 -5.41 13.96 -20.67
CA GLY A 196 -5.96 15.21 -21.21
C GLY A 196 -5.46 15.61 -22.60
N GLU A 197 -4.74 14.75 -23.31
CA GLU A 197 -4.30 14.98 -24.71
C GLU A 197 -5.46 15.23 -25.68
N LYS A 198 -6.65 14.72 -25.37
CA LYS A 198 -7.84 14.91 -26.19
C LYS A 198 -8.69 16.05 -25.61
N PRO A 199 -9.09 17.05 -26.43
CA PRO A 199 -10.05 18.04 -26.01
C PRO A 199 -11.39 17.33 -25.74
N THR A 200 -11.96 17.58 -24.57
CA THR A 200 -13.28 17.06 -24.19
C THR A 200 -13.93 18.05 -23.24
N GLU A 201 -15.19 18.37 -23.51
CA GLU A 201 -15.96 19.31 -22.68
C GLU A 201 -16.35 18.68 -21.34
N GLU A 202 -16.59 17.36 -21.32
CA GLU A 202 -16.97 16.63 -20.11
C GLU A 202 -16.37 15.21 -20.06
N LEU A 203 -15.72 14.90 -18.94
CA LEU A 203 -15.18 13.56 -18.69
C LEU A 203 -16.23 12.61 -18.11
N LYS A 204 -16.22 11.37 -18.61
CA LYS A 204 -17.10 10.29 -18.17
C LYS A 204 -16.44 9.48 -17.06
N LYS A 205 -17.11 9.38 -15.91
CA LYS A 205 -16.64 8.58 -14.77
C LYS A 205 -16.82 7.09 -15.02
N CYS A 206 -15.89 6.29 -14.53
CA CYS A 206 -16.03 4.83 -14.46
C CYS A 206 -17.32 4.47 -13.74
N SER A 207 -18.13 3.59 -14.33
CA SER A 207 -19.42 3.21 -13.77
C SER A 207 -19.32 2.42 -12.46
N VAL A 208 -18.18 1.76 -12.20
CA VAL A 208 -17.95 0.93 -11.01
C VAL A 208 -17.37 1.76 -9.87
N CYS A 209 -16.14 2.27 -10.01
CA CYS A 209 -15.45 2.98 -8.94
C CYS A 209 -15.91 4.44 -8.78
N LYS A 210 -16.53 5.05 -9.79
CA LYS A 210 -16.94 6.47 -9.81
C LYS A 210 -15.80 7.49 -9.62
N VAL A 211 -14.55 7.05 -9.66
CA VAL A 211 -13.35 7.90 -9.47
C VAL A 211 -12.62 8.14 -10.79
N ALA A 212 -12.24 7.08 -11.50
CA ALA A 212 -11.49 7.21 -12.76
C ALA A 212 -12.33 7.91 -13.84
N CYS A 213 -11.71 8.82 -14.59
CA CYS A 213 -12.37 9.68 -15.57
C CYS A 213 -11.81 9.47 -16.98
N TYR A 214 -12.67 9.50 -18.01
CA TYR A 214 -12.31 9.21 -19.40
C TYR A 214 -13.01 10.13 -20.39
N CYS A 215 -12.35 10.50 -21.49
CA CYS A 215 -13.00 11.23 -22.58
C CYS A 215 -14.17 10.43 -23.18
N ASP A 216 -13.95 9.12 -23.38
CA ASP A 216 -14.87 8.24 -24.08
C ASP A 216 -14.66 6.76 -23.69
N LYS A 217 -15.50 5.89 -24.27
CA LYS A 217 -15.41 4.43 -24.07
C LYS A 217 -14.10 3.84 -24.59
N THR A 218 -13.43 4.48 -25.56
CA THR A 218 -12.16 4.01 -26.12
C THR A 218 -11.03 4.19 -25.10
N CYS A 219 -10.95 5.37 -24.47
CA CYS A 219 -10.04 5.64 -23.37
C CYS A 219 -10.30 4.71 -22.18
N GLN A 220 -11.56 4.50 -21.81
CA GLN A 220 -11.91 3.56 -20.73
C GLN A 220 -11.45 2.12 -21.06
N LYS A 221 -11.70 1.62 -22.28
CA LYS A 221 -11.27 0.28 -22.69
C LYS A 221 -9.75 0.12 -22.71
N LYS A 222 -9.02 1.16 -23.12
CA LYS A 222 -7.55 1.18 -23.09
C LYS A 222 -7.04 1.02 -21.66
N ASP A 223 -7.60 1.78 -20.73
CA ASP A 223 -7.22 1.77 -19.31
C ASP A 223 -7.66 0.49 -18.57
N TRP A 224 -8.78 -0.12 -19.01
CA TRP A 224 -9.41 -1.26 -18.35
C TRP A 224 -8.49 -2.47 -18.18
N LYS A 225 -7.49 -2.65 -19.05
CA LYS A 225 -6.51 -3.74 -18.94
C LYS A 225 -5.82 -3.76 -17.58
N GLU A 226 -5.55 -2.58 -17.01
CA GLU A 226 -4.91 -2.41 -15.71
C GLU A 226 -5.94 -2.01 -14.64
N HIS A 227 -6.80 -1.03 -14.95
CA HIS A 227 -7.74 -0.45 -14.00
C HIS A 227 -8.64 -1.48 -13.32
N LYS A 228 -9.05 -2.53 -14.04
CA LYS A 228 -9.93 -3.59 -13.51
C LYS A 228 -9.41 -4.26 -12.23
N HIS A 229 -8.09 -4.25 -12.02
CA HIS A 229 -7.46 -4.88 -10.86
C HIS A 229 -7.51 -4.02 -9.60
N VAL A 230 -7.72 -2.71 -9.74
CA VAL A 230 -7.82 -1.73 -8.65
C VAL A 230 -9.14 -0.95 -8.70
N CYS A 231 -10.12 -1.47 -9.46
CA CYS A 231 -11.42 -0.83 -9.66
C CYS A 231 -12.34 -1.14 -8.47
N TRP A 232 -12.02 -0.59 -7.31
CA TRP A 232 -12.81 -0.80 -6.10
C TRP A 232 -14.09 0.04 -6.16
N LYS A 233 -15.24 -0.59 -5.92
CA LYS A 233 -16.52 0.11 -5.81
C LYS A 233 -16.55 0.91 -4.50
N PRO A 234 -17.20 2.08 -4.44
CA PRO A 234 -17.47 2.73 -3.16
C PRO A 234 -18.20 1.78 -2.22
N GLU A 235 -17.69 1.61 -1.00
CA GLU A 235 -18.42 0.95 0.08
C GLU A 235 -19.75 1.71 0.27
N SER A 236 -20.87 0.98 0.23
CA SER A 236 -22.18 1.57 0.49
C SER A 236 -22.20 2.12 1.92
N ALA A 237 -22.41 3.43 2.04
CA ALA A 237 -22.59 4.14 3.29
C ALA A 237 -23.78 3.58 4.10
#